data_AF-A0A5B9M0R1-F1
#
_entry.id   AF-A0A5B9M0R1-F1
#
_cell.length_a   1.000
_cell.length_b   1.000
_cell.length_c   1.000
_cell.angle_alpha   90.00
_cell.angle_beta   90.00
_cell.angle_gamma   90.00
#
_symmetry.space_group_name_H-M   'P 1'
#
loop_
_entity.id
_entity.type
_entity.pdbx_description
1 polymer ?
#
loop_
_entity_poly.entity_id
_entity_poly.type
_entity_poly.pdbx_seq_one_letter_code
_entity_poly.pdbx_strand_id
1 'polypeptide(L)'
;MKVICSIEESLHRPEAVRWRDRMKLMKPLGEVVVVLPCSMKKPYSTSRSHRKFMRVTRGFQELILTSPFGICPREMENTHPISSYDVSTTGEWSHEEKKLSGELLRDYVGDLDVIAHVDGGYLEVCEEYLDSFTPTATNSRPTSPEAIHRLGRELEGYEKIGARKRMLHMLRSVAVYQFGEGADVIIPDDCRVRGRYHRRILTKDGSEIGTLMMDRGLISPSFEGAASIYSLGVKWVEIDFRLESNTLFAPGVVDADREIIPNDEVVIVREGDVVGVGRAVLCGEEMVKAERGVAVRLRRRKSLK
;
A
#
# COMPACT_ATOMS: atom_id res chain seq x y z
N MET A 1 -5.37 5.89 13.80
CA MET A 1 -5.60 4.98 14.94
C MET A 1 -4.53 3.91 14.87
N LYS A 2 -4.03 3.43 16.00
CA LYS A 2 -3.00 2.39 16.04
C LYS A 2 -3.67 1.03 16.13
N VAL A 3 -3.25 0.07 15.32
CA VAL A 3 -3.77 -1.31 15.39
C VAL A 3 -2.99 -2.07 16.47
N ILE A 4 -3.70 -2.57 17.48
CA ILE A 4 -3.09 -3.36 18.56
C ILE A 4 -3.16 -4.85 18.16
N CYS A 5 -1.99 -5.48 18.06
CA CYS A 5 -1.83 -6.87 17.67
C CYS A 5 -1.09 -7.64 18.78
N SER A 6 -1.74 -7.86 19.92
CA SER A 6 -1.09 -8.41 21.13
C SER A 6 -1.34 -9.90 21.38
N ILE A 7 -2.20 -10.52 20.59
CA ILE A 7 -2.65 -11.92 20.74
C ILE A 7 -2.77 -12.57 19.35
N GLU A 8 -2.85 -13.90 19.28
CA GLU A 8 -2.90 -14.66 18.03
C GLU A 8 -4.11 -14.30 17.16
N GLU A 9 -5.26 -14.02 17.76
CA GLU A 9 -6.49 -13.57 17.06
C GLU A 9 -6.29 -12.26 16.30
N SER A 10 -5.20 -11.54 16.55
CA SER A 10 -4.80 -10.37 15.76
C SER A 10 -4.60 -10.70 14.28
N LEU A 11 -4.31 -11.96 13.95
CA LEU A 11 -4.26 -12.48 12.58
C LEU A 11 -5.58 -12.30 11.83
N HIS A 12 -6.72 -12.36 12.51
CA HIS A 12 -8.06 -12.29 11.93
C HIS A 12 -8.70 -10.90 12.03
N ARG A 13 -7.97 -9.90 12.52
CA ARG A 13 -8.46 -8.52 12.52
C ARG A 13 -8.82 -8.08 11.09
N PRO A 14 -9.95 -7.36 10.89
CA PRO A 14 -10.34 -6.89 9.57
C PRO A 14 -9.24 -6.10 8.85
N GLU A 15 -8.45 -5.31 9.59
CA GLU A 15 -7.33 -4.56 9.03
C GLU A 15 -6.20 -5.48 8.52
N ALA A 16 -5.95 -6.60 9.21
CA ALA A 16 -4.91 -7.56 8.85
C ALA A 16 -5.33 -8.43 7.66
N VAL A 17 -6.56 -8.96 7.69
CA VAL A 17 -7.14 -9.73 6.58
C VAL A 17 -7.15 -8.89 5.31
N ARG A 18 -7.73 -7.67 5.38
CA ARG A 18 -7.81 -6.77 4.22
C ARG A 18 -6.44 -6.37 3.69
N TRP A 19 -5.46 -6.14 4.56
CA TRP A 19 -4.09 -5.86 4.11
C TRP A 19 -3.53 -7.04 3.31
N ARG A 20 -3.60 -8.25 3.87
CA ARG A 20 -3.13 -9.47 3.22
C ARG A 20 -3.80 -9.71 1.87
N ASP A 21 -5.12 -9.52 1.78
CA ASP A 21 -5.84 -9.63 0.51
C ASP A 21 -5.38 -8.61 -0.52
N ARG A 22 -5.09 -7.37 -0.11
CA ARG A 22 -4.52 -6.36 -1.01
C ARG A 22 -3.06 -6.64 -1.39
N MET A 23 -2.30 -7.33 -0.55
CA MET A 23 -0.92 -7.72 -0.88
C MET A 23 -0.87 -8.76 -2.01
N LYS A 24 -1.92 -9.57 -2.20
CA LYS A 24 -2.05 -10.50 -3.34
C LYS A 24 -2.06 -9.78 -4.70
N LEU A 25 -2.40 -8.49 -4.74
CA LEU A 25 -2.40 -7.67 -5.95
C LEU A 25 -1.04 -7.02 -6.24
N MET A 26 -0.11 -7.05 -5.27
CA MET A 26 1.18 -6.40 -5.41
C MET A 26 2.12 -7.27 -6.24
N LYS A 27 2.97 -6.64 -7.04
CA LYS A 27 3.95 -7.33 -7.89
C LYS A 27 5.35 -6.81 -7.57
N PRO A 28 6.38 -7.66 -7.49
CA PRO A 28 7.75 -7.21 -7.30
C PRO A 28 8.29 -6.48 -8.54
N LEU A 29 9.40 -5.77 -8.34
CA LEU A 29 10.08 -5.00 -9.38
C LEU A 29 11.54 -5.43 -9.51
N GLY A 30 12.00 -5.76 -10.71
CA GLY A 30 13.39 -6.17 -10.94
C GLY A 30 13.58 -7.67 -10.84
N GLU A 31 14.83 -8.10 -10.70
CA GLU A 31 15.25 -9.50 -10.80
C GLU A 31 15.33 -10.21 -9.45
N VAL A 32 15.47 -9.44 -8.37
CA VAL A 32 15.70 -9.96 -7.01
C VAL A 32 14.83 -9.25 -5.98
N VAL A 33 14.31 -10.03 -5.04
CA VAL A 33 13.59 -9.54 -3.85
C VAL A 33 14.45 -9.72 -2.61
N VAL A 34 14.71 -8.62 -1.90
CA VAL A 34 15.41 -8.64 -0.61
C VAL A 34 14.39 -8.71 0.52
N VAL A 35 14.30 -9.86 1.18
CA VAL A 35 13.43 -10.08 2.33
C VAL A 35 14.12 -9.56 3.59
N LEU A 36 13.45 -8.67 4.31
CA LEU A 36 13.94 -7.99 5.51
C LEU A 36 13.00 -8.24 6.70
N PRO A 37 13.50 -8.27 7.94
CA PRO A 37 12.66 -8.38 9.12
C PRO A 37 11.93 -7.06 9.36
N CYS A 38 10.78 -7.11 10.04
CA CYS A 38 10.11 -5.90 10.49
C CYS A 38 10.91 -5.17 11.59
N SER A 39 10.45 -3.98 11.99
CA SER A 39 11.04 -3.26 13.12
C SER A 39 10.00 -2.54 13.95
N MET A 40 10.29 -2.32 15.24
CA MET A 40 9.35 -1.65 16.16
C MET A 40 8.97 -0.23 15.70
N LYS A 41 9.91 0.51 15.10
CA LYS A 41 9.68 1.87 14.62
C LYS A 41 9.11 1.84 13.20
N LYS A 42 7.94 2.43 13.02
CA LYS A 42 7.27 2.61 11.72
C LYS A 42 7.23 4.09 11.32
N PRO A 43 7.27 4.44 10.02
CA PRO A 43 7.55 3.53 8.89
C PRO A 43 8.97 2.94 8.99
N TYR A 44 9.13 1.69 8.55
CA TYR A 44 10.31 0.88 8.85
C TYR A 44 11.61 1.52 8.38
N SER A 45 11.63 2.20 7.24
CA SER A 45 12.78 2.93 6.68
C SER A 45 13.37 3.98 7.63
N THR A 46 12.61 4.47 8.61
CA THR A 46 13.07 5.44 9.61
C THR A 46 13.71 4.80 10.85
N SER A 47 13.65 3.47 10.97
CA SER A 47 14.29 2.71 12.04
C SER A 47 15.81 2.73 11.93
N ARG A 48 16.51 2.39 13.01
CA ARG A 48 17.99 2.26 12.98
C ARG A 48 18.42 1.07 12.12
N SER A 49 17.71 -0.04 12.17
CA SER A 49 18.02 -1.27 11.43
C SER A 49 17.87 -1.06 9.93
N HIS A 50 16.71 -0.58 9.45
CA HIS A 50 16.49 -0.39 8.02
C HIS A 50 17.40 0.69 7.43
N ARG A 51 17.75 1.75 8.17
CA ARG A 51 18.75 2.71 7.70
C ARG A 51 20.13 2.10 7.47
N LYS A 52 20.46 0.96 8.10
CA LYS A 52 21.67 0.18 7.79
C LYS A 52 21.46 -0.65 6.52
N PHE A 53 20.35 -1.40 6.42
CA PHE A 53 20.01 -2.23 5.25
C PHE A 53 19.99 -1.40 3.96
N MET A 54 19.29 -0.26 3.98
CA MET A 54 19.15 0.66 2.83
C MET A 54 20.47 1.26 2.32
N ARG A 55 21.59 1.11 3.04
CA ARG A 55 22.91 1.49 2.50
C ARG A 55 23.33 0.57 1.36
N VAL A 56 22.90 -0.69 1.38
CA VAL A 56 23.25 -1.70 0.37
C VAL A 56 22.05 -2.08 -0.51
N THR A 57 20.83 -2.11 0.04
CA THR A 57 19.61 -2.54 -0.68
C THR A 57 18.98 -1.46 -1.57
N ARG A 58 19.43 -0.21 -1.47
CA ARG A 58 18.86 0.89 -2.27
C ARG A 58 19.06 0.62 -3.77
N GLY A 59 17.95 0.37 -4.45
CA GLY A 59 17.94 0.06 -5.88
C GLY A 59 17.33 -1.30 -6.20
N PHE A 60 17.07 -2.14 -5.21
CA PHE A 60 16.45 -3.45 -5.36
C PHE A 60 15.03 -3.45 -4.77
N GLN A 61 14.22 -4.46 -5.09
CA GLN A 61 12.91 -4.63 -4.45
C GLN A 61 13.12 -5.09 -3.01
N GLU A 62 12.56 -4.34 -2.06
CA GLU A 62 12.61 -4.69 -0.65
C GLU A 62 11.22 -5.15 -0.20
N LEU A 63 11.18 -6.31 0.45
CA LEU A 63 9.98 -6.89 1.03
C LEU A 63 10.19 -7.09 2.53
N ILE A 64 9.30 -6.52 3.35
CA ILE A 64 9.39 -6.65 4.80
C ILE A 64 8.43 -7.74 5.24
N LEU A 65 8.96 -8.81 5.82
CA LEU A 65 8.16 -9.88 6.41
C LEU A 65 7.72 -9.44 7.81
N THR A 66 6.43 -9.59 8.13
CA THR A 66 5.88 -9.11 9.39
C THR A 66 4.57 -9.82 9.77
N SER A 67 4.36 -10.04 11.07
CA SER A 67 3.08 -10.53 11.59
C SER A 67 2.30 -9.37 12.25
N PRO A 68 0.96 -9.35 12.20
CA PRO A 68 0.04 -10.32 11.53
C PRO A 68 -0.19 -10.06 10.03
N PHE A 69 0.52 -9.10 9.44
CA PHE A 69 0.19 -8.58 8.11
C PHE A 69 0.81 -9.36 6.94
N GLY A 70 1.61 -10.40 7.20
CA GLY A 70 2.29 -11.20 6.20
C GLY A 70 3.49 -10.48 5.61
N ILE A 71 3.27 -9.70 4.56
CA ILE A 71 4.31 -9.00 3.80
C ILE A 71 4.01 -7.51 3.67
N CYS A 72 5.05 -6.71 3.49
CA CYS A 72 4.94 -5.30 3.13
C CYS A 72 6.04 -4.95 2.12
N PRO A 73 5.71 -4.77 0.83
CA PRO A 73 6.61 -4.13 -0.11
C PRO A 73 7.01 -2.74 0.42
N ARG A 74 8.29 -2.34 0.27
CA ARG A 74 8.82 -1.10 0.87
C ARG A 74 7.99 0.14 0.50
N GLU A 75 7.51 0.21 -0.73
CA GLU A 75 6.68 1.30 -1.24
C GLU A 75 5.36 1.48 -0.46
N MET A 76 4.91 0.46 0.27
CA MET A 76 3.66 0.46 1.03
C MET A 76 3.84 0.78 2.52
N GLU A 77 5.07 0.99 3.02
CA GLU A 77 5.35 1.09 4.46
C GLU A 77 4.69 2.28 5.19
N ASN A 78 4.29 3.32 4.45
CA ASN A 78 3.60 4.49 5.01
C ASN A 78 2.09 4.29 5.10
N THR A 79 1.58 3.20 4.56
CA THR A 79 0.15 2.94 4.45
C THR A 79 -0.38 2.23 5.68
N HIS A 80 -1.52 2.69 6.20
CA HIS A 80 -2.22 2.00 7.27
C HIS A 80 -2.70 0.62 6.78
N PRO A 81 -2.53 -0.46 7.58
CA PRO A 81 -2.16 -0.48 8.99
C PRO A 81 -0.66 -0.57 9.30
N ILE A 82 0.20 -0.89 8.31
CA ILE A 82 1.65 -1.08 8.53
C ILE A 82 2.33 0.13 9.16
N SER A 83 1.95 1.34 8.76
CA SER A 83 2.55 2.55 9.33
C SER A 83 2.20 2.78 10.81
N SER A 84 1.22 2.07 11.37
CA SER A 84 0.73 2.31 12.74
C SER A 84 0.12 1.06 13.39
N TYR A 85 0.97 0.11 13.77
CA TYR A 85 0.56 -1.04 14.58
C TYR A 85 1.56 -1.36 15.70
N ASP A 86 1.06 -1.99 16.76
CA ASP A 86 1.85 -2.56 17.86
C ASP A 86 1.72 -4.08 17.88
N VAL A 87 2.84 -4.74 18.18
CA VAL A 87 2.91 -6.19 18.38
C VAL A 87 3.70 -6.50 19.65
N SER A 88 3.30 -7.56 20.36
CA SER A 88 4.16 -8.21 21.34
C SER A 88 5.32 -8.88 20.60
N THR A 89 6.54 -8.40 20.85
CA THR A 89 7.75 -8.95 20.20
C THR A 89 8.28 -10.12 21.02
N THR A 90 7.56 -11.23 21.04
CA THR A 90 8.02 -12.48 21.67
C THR A 90 9.12 -13.16 20.85
N GLY A 91 9.15 -12.92 19.53
CA GLY A 91 10.15 -13.48 18.62
C GLY A 91 9.87 -14.91 18.17
N GLU A 92 8.97 -15.61 18.87
CA GLU A 92 8.41 -16.90 18.46
C GLU A 92 7.22 -16.67 17.53
N TRP A 93 7.22 -17.35 16.39
CA TRP A 93 6.15 -17.31 15.40
C TRP A 93 5.31 -18.57 15.49
N SER A 94 4.00 -18.40 15.66
CA SER A 94 3.05 -19.52 15.62
C SER A 94 3.01 -20.15 14.23
N HIS A 95 2.54 -21.40 14.15
CA HIS A 95 2.37 -22.10 12.88
C HIS A 95 1.45 -21.33 11.92
N GLU A 96 0.40 -20.68 12.45
CA GLU A 96 -0.53 -19.91 11.63
C GLU A 96 0.10 -18.60 11.12
N GLU A 97 0.89 -17.92 11.93
CA GLU A 97 1.66 -16.73 11.51
C GLU A 97 2.61 -17.06 10.36
N LYS A 98 3.32 -18.19 10.49
CA LYS A 98 4.25 -18.68 9.46
C LYS A 98 3.51 -19.00 8.18
N LYS A 99 2.42 -19.76 8.27
CA LYS A 99 1.60 -20.15 7.11
C LYS A 99 1.09 -18.95 6.33
N LEU A 100 0.40 -18.02 7.00
CA LEU A 100 -0.20 -16.85 6.35
C LEU A 100 0.85 -15.94 5.70
N SER A 101 2.01 -15.79 6.35
CA SER A 101 3.08 -14.94 5.84
C SER A 101 3.88 -15.62 4.73
N GLY A 102 4.11 -16.93 4.85
CA GLY A 102 4.85 -17.75 3.91
C GLY A 102 4.11 -17.97 2.59
N GLU A 103 2.81 -18.24 2.63
CA GLU A 103 1.98 -18.35 1.42
C GLU A 103 2.00 -17.03 0.63
N LEU A 104 1.81 -15.89 1.31
CA LEU A 104 1.91 -14.57 0.67
C LEU A 104 3.30 -14.25 0.16
N LEU A 105 4.35 -14.63 0.90
CA LEU A 105 5.72 -14.44 0.49
C LEU A 105 6.00 -15.20 -0.81
N ARG A 106 5.68 -16.49 -0.86
CA ARG A 106 5.83 -17.35 -2.04
C ARG A 106 5.08 -16.78 -3.25
N ASP A 107 3.81 -16.44 -3.06
CA ASP A 107 2.97 -15.93 -4.14
C ASP A 107 3.47 -14.57 -4.67
N TYR A 108 4.00 -13.70 -3.80
CA TYR A 108 4.55 -12.41 -4.19
C TYR A 108 5.89 -12.51 -4.92
N VAL A 109 6.82 -13.37 -4.45
CA VAL A 109 8.15 -13.49 -5.09
C VAL A 109 8.10 -14.26 -6.40
N GLY A 110 7.19 -15.23 -6.54
CA GLY A 110 7.09 -16.09 -7.71
C GLY A 110 8.44 -16.75 -8.02
N ASP A 111 8.88 -16.66 -9.28
CA ASP A 111 10.13 -17.25 -9.77
C ASP A 111 11.36 -16.32 -9.63
N LEU A 112 11.23 -15.17 -8.96
CA LEU A 112 12.35 -14.24 -8.78
C LEU A 112 13.37 -14.77 -7.77
N ASP A 113 14.62 -14.35 -7.94
CA ASP A 113 15.66 -14.64 -6.96
C ASP A 113 15.32 -13.96 -5.61
N VAL A 114 15.54 -14.68 -4.52
CA VAL A 114 15.26 -14.19 -3.17
C VAL A 114 16.54 -14.14 -2.35
N ILE A 115 16.87 -12.95 -1.82
CA ILE A 115 17.91 -12.79 -0.80
C ILE A 115 17.23 -12.60 0.54
N ALA A 116 17.29 -13.62 1.40
CA ALA A 116 16.70 -13.59 2.74
C ALA A 116 17.69 -13.01 3.74
N HIS A 117 17.50 -11.74 4.12
CA HIS A 117 18.29 -11.06 5.13
C HIS A 117 17.56 -11.01 6.47
N VAL A 118 17.20 -12.19 6.96
CA VAL A 118 16.37 -12.43 8.14
C VAL A 118 16.98 -13.53 9.02
N ASP A 119 16.55 -13.61 10.27
CA ASP A 119 16.93 -14.61 11.27
C ASP A 119 15.68 -15.12 12.04
N GLY A 120 15.85 -16.20 12.82
CA GLY A 120 14.80 -16.77 13.68
C GLY A 120 13.55 -17.18 12.92
N GLY A 121 12.36 -16.93 13.50
CA GLY A 121 11.08 -17.30 12.89
C GLY A 121 10.85 -16.74 11.48
N TYR A 122 11.46 -15.62 11.12
CA TYR A 122 11.41 -15.09 9.75
C TYR A 122 12.17 -15.96 8.75
N LEU A 123 13.32 -16.50 9.17
CA LEU A 123 14.11 -17.41 8.34
C LEU A 123 13.38 -18.75 8.18
N GLU A 124 12.77 -19.26 9.26
CA GLU A 124 11.95 -20.48 9.21
C GLU A 124 10.81 -20.37 8.19
N VAL A 125 10.18 -19.19 8.06
CA VAL A 125 9.18 -18.94 7.00
C VAL A 125 9.79 -19.04 5.60
N CYS A 126 11.01 -18.53 5.41
CA CYS A 126 11.69 -18.64 4.11
C CYS A 126 12.04 -20.10 3.79
N GLU A 127 12.56 -20.85 4.78
CA GLU A 127 12.91 -22.27 4.65
C GLU A 127 11.71 -23.17 4.33
N GLU A 128 10.54 -22.86 4.89
CA GLU A 128 9.33 -23.67 4.71
C GLU A 128 8.58 -23.37 3.41
N TYR A 129 8.60 -22.12 2.91
CA TYR A 129 7.71 -21.69 1.82
C TYR A 129 8.42 -21.30 0.52
N LEU A 130 9.75 -21.16 0.51
CA LEU A 130 10.52 -20.84 -0.70
C LEU A 130 11.32 -22.05 -1.17
N ASP A 131 11.21 -22.38 -2.46
CA ASP A 131 11.95 -23.48 -3.06
C ASP A 131 13.46 -23.22 -3.11
N SER A 132 13.85 -21.95 -3.27
CA SER A 132 15.25 -21.51 -3.33
C SER A 132 15.38 -20.07 -2.86
N PHE A 133 16.40 -19.80 -2.04
CA PHE A 133 16.77 -18.45 -1.62
C PHE A 133 18.21 -18.41 -1.08
N THR A 134 18.80 -17.22 -1.04
CA THR A 134 20.14 -16.98 -0.49
C THR A 134 20.05 -16.33 0.90
N PRO A 135 20.32 -17.07 1.99
CA PRO A 135 20.32 -16.49 3.33
C PRO A 135 21.58 -15.66 3.61
N THR A 136 21.41 -14.48 4.21
CA THR A 136 22.55 -13.59 4.51
C THR A 136 22.74 -13.28 6.00
N ALA A 137 21.83 -13.75 6.86
CA ALA A 137 21.86 -13.51 8.32
C ALA A 137 21.67 -14.78 9.17
N THR A 138 21.90 -15.98 8.64
CA THR A 138 21.61 -17.29 9.29
C THR A 138 22.22 -17.48 10.68
N ASN A 139 23.42 -16.91 10.94
CA ASN A 139 24.18 -17.12 12.18
C ASN A 139 24.55 -15.80 12.89
N SER A 140 23.93 -14.69 12.51
CA SER A 140 24.19 -13.40 13.14
C SER A 140 22.98 -12.49 13.00
N ARG A 141 22.86 -11.52 13.90
CA ARG A 141 21.80 -10.51 13.76
C ARG A 141 21.91 -9.84 12.37
N PRO A 142 20.79 -9.62 11.64
CA PRO A 142 20.79 -8.95 10.34
C PRO A 142 21.54 -7.60 10.35
N THR A 143 21.53 -6.90 11.49
CA THR A 143 22.21 -5.60 11.63
C THR A 143 23.73 -5.66 11.90
N SER A 144 24.32 -6.86 11.93
CA SER A 144 25.75 -7.09 12.13
C SER A 144 26.56 -6.61 10.92
N PRO A 145 27.82 -6.14 11.10
CA PRO A 145 28.66 -5.74 9.96
C PRO A 145 28.88 -6.87 8.95
N GLU A 146 29.05 -8.11 9.42
CA GLU A 146 29.26 -9.29 8.58
C GLU A 146 28.04 -9.60 7.70
N ALA A 147 26.84 -9.63 8.29
CA ALA A 147 25.61 -9.90 7.53
C ALA A 147 25.33 -8.81 6.49
N ILE A 148 25.57 -7.54 6.82
CA ILE A 148 25.41 -6.43 5.86
C ILE A 148 26.43 -6.52 4.73
N HIS A 149 27.68 -6.90 5.03
CA HIS A 149 28.70 -7.09 4.00
C HIS A 149 28.32 -8.24 3.05
N ARG A 150 27.86 -9.37 3.60
CA ARG A 150 27.36 -10.50 2.80
C ARG A 150 26.17 -10.08 1.94
N LEU A 151 25.18 -9.39 2.50
CA LEU A 151 24.06 -8.84 1.75
C LEU A 151 24.50 -7.96 0.57
N GLY A 152 25.48 -7.07 0.81
CA GLY A 152 26.03 -6.22 -0.25
C GLY A 152 26.69 -7.03 -1.37
N ARG A 153 27.48 -8.06 -1.01
CA ARG A 153 28.15 -8.97 -1.94
C ARG A 153 27.18 -9.74 -2.82
N GLU A 154 26.13 -10.33 -2.24
CA GLU A 154 25.12 -11.07 -3.02
C GLU A 154 24.38 -10.14 -3.99
N LEU A 155 24.16 -8.88 -3.61
CA LEU A 155 23.50 -7.88 -4.46
C LEU A 155 24.37 -7.35 -5.60
N GLU A 156 25.69 -7.58 -5.60
CA GLU A 156 26.59 -7.16 -6.70
C GLU A 156 26.25 -7.87 -8.02
N GLY A 157 25.62 -9.05 -7.95
CA GLY A 157 25.21 -9.83 -9.12
C GLY A 157 23.98 -9.33 -9.86
N TYR A 158 23.26 -8.33 -9.32
CA TYR A 158 21.95 -7.92 -9.83
C TYR A 158 21.94 -6.46 -10.29
N GLU A 159 21.11 -6.15 -11.30
CA GLU A 159 20.97 -4.78 -11.77
C GLU A 159 20.14 -3.91 -10.81
N LYS A 160 20.66 -2.71 -10.50
CA LYS A 160 19.91 -1.72 -9.74
C LYS A 160 18.80 -1.11 -10.59
N ILE A 161 17.59 -1.17 -10.07
CA ILE A 161 16.41 -0.57 -10.69
C ILE A 161 16.57 0.95 -10.70
N GLY A 162 16.34 1.62 -11.83
CA GLY A 162 16.44 3.08 -11.93
C GLY A 162 15.43 3.85 -11.04
N ALA A 163 15.81 5.03 -10.56
CA ALA A 163 14.99 5.82 -9.64
C ALA A 163 13.60 6.19 -10.21
N ARG A 164 13.51 6.49 -11.51
CA ARG A 164 12.22 6.75 -12.19
C ARG A 164 11.31 5.52 -12.17
N LYS A 165 11.85 4.34 -12.50
CA LYS A 165 11.11 3.08 -12.52
C LYS A 165 10.56 2.73 -11.13
N ARG A 166 11.38 2.86 -10.08
CA ARG A 166 10.94 2.67 -8.69
C ARG A 166 9.86 3.66 -8.26
N MET A 167 9.96 4.92 -8.68
CA MET A 167 8.96 5.95 -8.37
C MET A 167 7.61 5.63 -9.03
N LEU A 168 7.61 5.26 -10.32
CA LEU A 168 6.38 4.87 -11.03
C LEU A 168 5.76 3.62 -10.41
N HIS A 169 6.60 2.62 -10.10
CA HIS A 169 6.15 1.41 -9.41
C HIS A 169 5.48 1.72 -8.06
N MET A 170 6.11 2.52 -7.20
CA MET A 170 5.53 2.97 -5.94
C MET A 170 4.14 3.62 -6.13
N LEU A 171 4.01 4.54 -7.10
CA LEU A 171 2.74 5.20 -7.37
C LEU A 171 1.65 4.22 -7.85
N ARG A 172 2.02 3.29 -8.73
CA ARG A 172 1.13 2.23 -9.24
C ARG A 172 0.70 1.26 -8.15
N SER A 173 1.63 0.80 -7.31
CA SER A 173 1.31 -0.07 -6.16
C SER A 173 0.34 0.61 -5.20
N VAL A 174 0.52 1.91 -4.94
CA VAL A 174 -0.43 2.69 -4.11
C VAL A 174 -1.79 2.80 -4.79
N ALA A 175 -1.85 3.05 -6.10
CA ALA A 175 -3.11 3.12 -6.85
C ALA A 175 -3.85 1.77 -6.82
N VAL A 176 -3.15 0.66 -7.08
CA VAL A 176 -3.70 -0.70 -7.00
C VAL A 176 -4.19 -1.02 -5.59
N TYR A 177 -3.41 -0.67 -4.57
CA TYR A 177 -3.82 -0.86 -3.18
C TYR A 177 -5.10 -0.07 -2.84
N GLN A 178 -5.27 1.14 -3.38
CA GLN A 178 -6.42 2.00 -3.07
C GLN A 178 -7.68 1.64 -3.85
N PHE A 179 -7.54 1.43 -5.16
CA PHE A 179 -8.65 1.40 -6.10
C PHE A 179 -8.85 0.01 -6.72
N GLY A 180 -8.00 -0.97 -6.41
CA GLY A 180 -8.14 -2.35 -6.83
C GLY A 180 -7.28 -2.71 -8.05
N GLU A 181 -7.50 -3.91 -8.56
CA GLU A 181 -6.78 -4.44 -9.72
C GLU A 181 -6.96 -3.54 -10.96
N GLY A 182 -5.90 -3.38 -11.74
CA GLY A 182 -5.89 -2.53 -12.94
C GLY A 182 -5.78 -1.03 -12.66
N ALA A 183 -5.81 -0.58 -11.40
CA ALA A 183 -5.72 0.85 -11.08
C ALA A 183 -4.32 1.47 -11.31
N ASP A 184 -3.32 0.67 -11.66
CA ASP A 184 -2.00 1.16 -12.07
C ASP A 184 -2.07 2.05 -13.33
N VAL A 185 -3.10 1.89 -14.16
CA VAL A 185 -3.34 2.72 -15.35
C VAL A 185 -3.60 4.19 -15.03
N ILE A 186 -4.02 4.51 -13.80
CA ILE A 186 -4.19 5.89 -13.31
C ILE A 186 -2.85 6.65 -13.35
N ILE A 187 -1.72 5.93 -13.31
CA ILE A 187 -0.37 6.50 -13.30
C ILE A 187 0.32 6.26 -14.65
N PRO A 188 0.34 7.25 -15.57
CA PRO A 188 0.98 7.11 -16.87
C PRO A 188 2.51 7.15 -16.78
N ASP A 189 3.19 6.53 -17.75
CA ASP A 189 4.66 6.40 -17.76
C ASP A 189 5.40 7.73 -17.81
N ASP A 190 4.81 8.76 -18.42
CA ASP A 190 5.39 10.08 -18.60
C ASP A 190 5.02 11.07 -17.48
N CYS A 191 4.36 10.58 -16.41
CA CYS A 191 3.98 11.43 -15.29
C CYS A 191 5.18 12.10 -14.63
N ARG A 192 4.90 13.25 -14.00
CA ARG A 192 5.88 14.06 -13.27
C ARG A 192 5.42 14.23 -11.83
N VAL A 193 6.36 14.06 -10.91
CA VAL A 193 6.09 14.19 -9.48
C VAL A 193 6.75 15.46 -8.95
N ARG A 194 5.98 16.34 -8.33
CA ARG A 194 6.46 17.62 -7.77
C ARG A 194 6.01 17.81 -6.33
N GLY A 195 6.86 18.43 -5.51
CA GLY A 195 6.56 18.74 -4.11
C GLY A 195 7.58 18.11 -3.15
N ARG A 196 7.69 18.70 -1.95
CA ARG A 196 8.67 18.31 -0.94
C ARG A 196 8.10 17.34 0.09
N TYR A 197 7.00 17.73 0.74
CA TYR A 197 6.32 16.90 1.74
C TYR A 197 5.28 16.00 1.09
N HIS A 198 4.14 16.55 0.65
CA HIS A 198 3.23 15.84 -0.24
C HIS A 198 3.66 16.01 -1.70
N ARG A 199 3.36 15.00 -2.51
CA ARG A 199 3.85 14.91 -3.89
C ARG A 199 2.70 14.94 -4.88
N ARG A 200 2.56 16.04 -5.60
CA ARG A 200 1.62 16.20 -6.72
C ARG A 200 2.07 15.33 -7.88
N ILE A 201 1.16 14.55 -8.44
CA ILE A 201 1.33 13.69 -9.60
C ILE A 201 0.67 14.42 -10.76
N LEU A 202 1.47 14.76 -11.77
CA LEU A 202 1.04 15.54 -12.93
C LEU A 202 1.22 14.71 -14.19
N THR A 203 0.31 14.84 -15.13
CA THR A 203 0.49 14.41 -16.51
C THR A 203 1.59 15.25 -17.19
N LYS A 204 1.96 14.87 -18.42
CA LYS A 204 2.96 15.58 -19.21
C LYS A 204 2.51 17.00 -19.60
N ASP A 205 1.24 17.19 -19.90
CA ASP A 205 0.59 18.48 -20.21
C ASP A 205 0.37 19.36 -18.97
N GLY A 206 0.52 18.81 -17.77
CA GLY A 206 0.51 19.56 -16.51
C GLY A 206 -0.79 19.45 -15.72
N SER A 207 -1.78 18.71 -16.24
CA SER A 207 -2.99 18.32 -15.49
C SER A 207 -2.59 17.49 -14.27
N GLU A 208 -3.18 17.79 -13.11
CA GLU A 208 -2.90 17.05 -11.88
C GLU A 208 -3.78 15.81 -11.85
N ILE A 209 -3.21 14.62 -11.64
CA ILE A 209 -3.92 13.34 -11.40
C ILE A 209 -4.34 13.24 -9.93
N GLY A 210 -3.46 13.71 -9.03
CA GLY A 210 -3.73 13.73 -7.61
C GLY A 210 -2.47 14.07 -6.82
N THR A 211 -2.57 13.94 -5.51
CA THR A 211 -1.46 14.18 -4.59
C THR A 211 -1.21 12.95 -3.73
N LEU A 212 0.00 12.39 -3.77
CA LEU A 212 0.45 11.38 -2.83
C LEU A 212 0.69 12.03 -1.46
N MET A 213 -0.17 11.65 -0.52
CA MET A 213 -0.15 12.09 0.86
C MET A 213 0.86 11.25 1.64
N MET A 214 2.13 11.71 1.68
CA MET A 214 3.23 10.98 2.34
C MET A 214 3.01 10.61 3.81
N ASP A 215 2.16 11.35 4.52
CA ASP A 215 1.77 11.05 5.91
C ASP A 215 0.86 9.82 6.02
N ARG A 216 0.19 9.44 4.94
CA ARG A 216 -0.79 8.34 4.89
C ARG A 216 -0.42 7.22 3.90
N GLY A 217 0.53 7.47 2.99
CA GLY A 217 0.90 6.53 1.93
C GLY A 217 -0.15 6.37 0.83
N LEU A 218 -1.06 7.33 0.68
CA LEU A 218 -2.26 7.22 -0.15
C LEU A 218 -2.40 8.41 -1.12
N ILE A 219 -2.98 8.19 -2.30
CA ILE A 219 -3.27 9.23 -3.29
C ILE A 219 -4.61 9.87 -2.96
N SER A 220 -4.61 11.21 -2.92
CA SER A 220 -5.79 12.07 -2.91
C SER A 220 -6.06 12.51 -4.35
N PRO A 221 -7.06 11.95 -5.06
CA PRO A 221 -7.30 12.26 -6.46
C PRO A 221 -7.76 13.71 -6.69
N SER A 222 -7.35 14.25 -7.83
CA SER A 222 -7.93 15.43 -8.46
C SER A 222 -9.13 15.04 -9.35
N PHE A 223 -9.63 15.96 -10.18
CA PHE A 223 -10.62 15.62 -11.20
C PHE A 223 -10.09 14.71 -12.32
N GLU A 224 -8.82 14.88 -12.74
CA GLU A 224 -8.22 14.03 -13.78
C GLU A 224 -8.07 12.59 -13.30
N GLY A 225 -7.54 12.40 -12.08
CA GLY A 225 -7.46 11.07 -11.47
C GLY A 225 -8.84 10.49 -11.19
N ALA A 226 -9.80 11.32 -10.79
CA ALA A 226 -11.18 10.88 -10.56
C ALA A 226 -11.88 10.41 -11.84
N ALA A 227 -11.62 11.03 -12.99
CA ALA A 227 -12.13 10.56 -14.26
C ALA A 227 -11.57 9.17 -14.61
N SER A 228 -10.28 8.94 -14.33
CA SER A 228 -9.66 7.61 -14.52
C SER A 228 -10.26 6.56 -13.57
N ILE A 229 -10.45 6.92 -12.29
CA ILE A 229 -11.09 6.05 -11.29
C ILE A 229 -12.51 5.69 -11.71
N TYR A 230 -13.30 6.67 -12.17
CA TYR A 230 -14.67 6.43 -12.63
C TYR A 230 -14.70 5.55 -13.89
N SER A 231 -13.76 5.74 -14.81
CA SER A 231 -13.64 4.90 -16.02
C SER A 231 -13.30 3.44 -15.70
N LEU A 232 -12.65 3.17 -14.57
CA LEU A 232 -12.43 1.81 -14.06
C LEU A 232 -13.68 1.21 -13.40
N GLY A 233 -14.75 1.99 -13.20
CA GLY A 233 -15.99 1.52 -12.59
C GLY A 233 -15.94 1.37 -11.08
N VAL A 234 -14.97 2.00 -10.40
CA VAL A 234 -14.75 1.84 -8.95
C VAL A 234 -14.87 3.17 -8.20
N LYS A 235 -15.21 3.09 -6.91
CA LYS A 235 -15.27 4.19 -5.94
C LYS A 235 -16.14 5.38 -6.36
N TRP A 236 -17.19 5.12 -7.12
CA TRP A 236 -18.14 6.14 -7.55
C TRP A 236 -19.35 6.22 -6.61
N VAL A 237 -19.91 7.42 -6.49
CA VAL A 237 -21.15 7.72 -5.77
C VAL A 237 -22.01 8.58 -6.68
N GLU A 238 -23.19 8.10 -7.00
CA GLU A 238 -24.13 8.76 -7.90
C GLU A 238 -25.10 9.64 -7.13
N ILE A 239 -25.35 10.83 -7.67
CA ILE A 239 -26.34 11.80 -7.18
C ILE A 239 -27.19 12.31 -8.35
N ASP A 240 -28.39 12.81 -8.06
CA ASP A 240 -29.32 13.39 -9.04
C ASP A 240 -29.48 14.91 -8.91
N PHE A 241 -28.79 15.53 -7.94
CA PHE A 241 -28.92 16.95 -7.64
C PHE A 241 -27.59 17.71 -7.82
N ARG A 242 -27.64 19.04 -7.72
CA ARG A 242 -26.45 19.88 -7.81
C ARG A 242 -25.78 20.03 -6.45
N LEU A 243 -24.49 19.73 -6.38
CA LEU A 243 -23.70 19.94 -5.16
C LEU A 243 -23.46 21.43 -4.88
N GLU A 244 -24.12 21.93 -3.84
CA GLU A 244 -23.95 23.31 -3.35
C GLU A 244 -23.02 23.40 -2.14
N SER A 245 -22.90 22.32 -1.37
CA SER A 245 -22.09 22.25 -0.16
C SER A 245 -20.90 21.27 -0.30
N ASN A 246 -20.00 21.30 0.68
CA ASN A 246 -18.89 20.34 0.77
C ASN A 246 -19.25 19.06 1.53
N THR A 247 -20.54 18.81 1.76
CA THR A 247 -21.05 17.64 2.47
C THR A 247 -22.15 16.99 1.63
N LEU A 248 -21.98 15.72 1.30
CA LEU A 248 -23.04 14.90 0.72
C LEU A 248 -23.68 14.08 1.84
N PHE A 249 -24.97 14.29 2.06
CA PHE A 249 -25.76 13.51 2.99
C PHE A 249 -26.30 12.26 2.30
N ALA A 250 -26.48 11.18 3.05
CA ALA A 250 -26.96 9.90 2.53
C ALA A 250 -28.29 9.99 1.74
N PRO A 251 -29.29 10.80 2.14
CA PRO A 251 -30.52 10.97 1.34
C PRO A 251 -30.33 11.54 -0.06
N GLY A 252 -29.17 12.14 -0.36
CA GLY A 252 -28.84 12.64 -1.69
C GLY A 252 -28.07 11.62 -2.55
N VAL A 253 -27.77 10.43 -2.04
CA VAL A 253 -27.10 9.37 -2.78
C VAL A 253 -28.15 8.52 -3.48
N VAL A 254 -28.05 8.41 -4.80
CA VAL A 254 -28.94 7.57 -5.62
C VAL A 254 -28.42 6.13 -5.63
N ASP A 255 -27.14 5.97 -5.90
CA ASP A 255 -26.44 4.68 -5.88
C ASP A 255 -24.95 4.89 -5.55
N ALA A 256 -24.26 3.82 -5.17
CA ALA A 256 -22.84 3.87 -4.87
C ALA A 256 -22.17 2.50 -5.09
N ASP A 257 -20.88 2.54 -5.44
CA ASP A 257 -20.05 1.33 -5.48
C ASP A 257 -20.04 0.63 -4.11
N ARG A 258 -20.46 -0.63 -4.09
CA ARG A 258 -20.58 -1.46 -2.88
C ARG A 258 -19.25 -1.74 -2.21
N GLU A 259 -18.15 -1.68 -2.96
CA GLU A 259 -16.80 -1.87 -2.43
C GLU A 259 -16.26 -0.63 -1.70
N ILE A 260 -17.01 0.48 -1.68
CA ILE A 260 -16.65 1.66 -0.89
C ILE A 260 -16.74 1.33 0.59
N ILE A 261 -15.68 1.66 1.31
CA ILE A 261 -15.62 1.58 2.76
C ILE A 261 -15.25 2.94 3.38
N PRO A 262 -15.51 3.15 4.68
CA PRO A 262 -15.18 4.40 5.34
C PRO A 262 -13.70 4.80 5.15
N ASN A 263 -13.49 6.08 4.87
CA ASN A 263 -12.23 6.73 4.53
C ASN A 263 -11.67 6.48 3.12
N ASP A 264 -12.34 5.72 2.27
CA ASP A 264 -11.97 5.63 0.86
C ASP A 264 -12.11 6.98 0.16
N GLU A 265 -11.26 7.17 -0.83
CA GLU A 265 -11.33 8.28 -1.78
C GLU A 265 -12.40 7.95 -2.81
N VAL A 266 -13.40 8.82 -2.93
CA VAL A 266 -14.57 8.59 -3.79
C VAL A 266 -14.78 9.70 -4.80
N VAL A 267 -15.36 9.31 -5.93
CA VAL A 267 -15.72 10.17 -7.05
C VAL A 267 -17.23 10.40 -7.03
N ILE A 268 -17.66 11.65 -7.00
CA ILE A 268 -19.08 11.99 -7.08
C ILE A 268 -19.46 12.22 -8.53
N VAL A 269 -20.47 11.51 -8.99
CA VAL A 269 -20.92 11.48 -10.37
C VAL A 269 -22.37 11.93 -10.45
N ARG A 270 -22.69 12.68 -11.51
CA ARG A 270 -24.07 13.04 -11.86
C ARG A 270 -24.20 12.97 -13.37
N GLU A 271 -25.21 12.26 -13.88
CA GLU A 271 -25.47 12.13 -15.32
C GLU A 271 -24.23 11.63 -16.11
N GLY A 272 -23.43 10.76 -15.50
CA GLY A 272 -22.18 10.24 -16.09
C GLY A 272 -20.97 11.19 -15.99
N ASP A 273 -21.14 12.40 -15.48
CA ASP A 273 -20.06 13.37 -15.31
C ASP A 273 -19.50 13.39 -13.88
N VAL A 274 -18.17 13.42 -13.76
CA VAL A 274 -17.51 13.66 -12.47
C VAL A 274 -17.77 15.10 -12.03
N VAL A 275 -18.49 15.27 -10.92
CA VAL A 275 -18.86 16.58 -10.34
C VAL A 275 -18.14 16.90 -9.04
N GLY A 276 -17.57 15.89 -8.37
CA GLY A 276 -16.86 16.09 -7.11
C GLY A 276 -15.89 14.96 -6.77
N VAL A 277 -15.02 15.25 -5.81
CA VAL A 277 -14.15 14.25 -5.16
C VAL A 277 -14.20 14.46 -3.66
N GLY A 278 -14.21 13.36 -2.91
CA GLY A 278 -14.36 13.41 -1.47
C GLY A 278 -13.87 12.15 -0.78
N ARG A 279 -14.18 12.06 0.50
CA ARG A 279 -13.88 10.91 1.33
C ARG A 279 -15.15 10.31 1.90
N ALA A 280 -15.31 9.01 1.73
CA ALA A 280 -16.43 8.25 2.27
C ALA A 280 -16.44 8.31 3.81
N VAL A 281 -17.63 8.51 4.38
CA VAL A 281 -17.92 8.38 5.81
C VAL A 281 -18.61 7.06 6.09
N LEU A 282 -19.50 6.64 5.19
CA LEU A 282 -20.23 5.37 5.22
C LEU A 282 -19.66 4.38 4.20
N CYS A 283 -20.00 3.09 4.31
CA CYS A 283 -19.77 2.16 3.19
C CYS A 283 -20.80 2.38 2.07
N GLY A 284 -20.53 1.88 0.86
CA GLY A 284 -21.42 2.09 -0.29
C GLY A 284 -22.87 1.67 -0.03
N GLU A 285 -23.06 0.50 0.58
CA GLU A 285 -24.40 -0.01 0.92
C GLU A 285 -25.13 0.89 1.93
N GLU A 286 -24.42 1.39 2.95
CA GLU A 286 -24.99 2.33 3.93
C GLU A 286 -25.32 3.68 3.31
N MET A 287 -24.53 4.16 2.34
CA MET A 287 -24.81 5.42 1.65
C MET A 287 -26.18 5.42 0.95
N VAL A 288 -26.54 4.29 0.34
CA VAL A 288 -27.82 4.13 -0.40
C VAL A 288 -28.99 3.88 0.55
N LYS A 289 -28.77 3.14 1.64
CA LYS A 289 -29.87 2.74 2.56
C LYS A 289 -30.19 3.77 3.65
N ALA A 290 -29.25 4.63 4.01
CA ALA A 290 -29.42 5.51 5.16
C ALA A 290 -30.30 6.74 4.85
N GLU A 291 -31.34 6.94 5.66
CA GLU A 291 -32.26 8.09 5.55
C GLU A 291 -31.69 9.39 6.15
N ARG A 292 -30.53 9.35 6.79
CA ARG A 292 -29.89 10.51 7.42
C ARG A 292 -28.40 10.28 7.63
N GLY A 293 -27.66 11.37 7.82
CA GLY A 293 -26.23 11.35 8.13
C GLY A 293 -25.36 11.71 6.93
N VAL A 294 -24.07 11.89 7.19
CA VAL A 294 -23.10 12.28 6.17
C VAL A 294 -22.61 11.02 5.45
N ALA A 295 -22.77 10.97 4.14
CA ALA A 295 -22.25 9.90 3.29
C ALA A 295 -20.81 10.19 2.84
N VAL A 296 -20.56 11.41 2.35
CA VAL A 296 -19.24 11.83 1.84
C VAL A 296 -18.90 13.23 2.30
N ARG A 297 -17.65 13.43 2.75
CA ARG A 297 -17.06 14.77 2.95
C ARG A 297 -16.28 15.15 1.70
N LEU A 298 -16.77 16.15 0.96
CA LEU A 298 -16.13 16.59 -0.27
C LEU A 298 -14.88 17.41 0.04
N ARG A 299 -13.85 17.22 -0.79
CA ARG A 299 -12.68 18.10 -0.82
C ARG A 299 -12.78 19.15 -1.91
N ARG A 300 -13.29 18.76 -3.07
CA ARG A 300 -13.45 19.62 -4.24
C ARG A 300 -14.74 19.24 -4.96
N ARG A 301 -15.40 20.26 -5.52
CA ARG A 301 -16.54 20.14 -6.41
C ARG A 301 -16.29 21.05 -7.62
N LYS A 302 -16.84 20.70 -8.79
CA LYS A 302 -16.78 21.59 -9.95
C LYS A 302 -17.47 22.92 -9.59
N SER A 303 -16.79 24.03 -9.82
CA SER A 303 -17.34 25.37 -9.58
C SER A 303 -18.50 25.63 -10.55
N LEU A 304 -19.47 26.41 -10.07
CA LEU A 304 -20.49 27.04 -10.89
C LEU A 304 -19.76 27.87 -11.97
N LYS A 305 -19.94 27.54 -13.24
CA LYS A 305 -20.04 28.53 -14.30
C LYS A 305 -21.50 28.59 -14.72
#